data_AF-A0A1N7MC22-F1
#
_entry.id   AF-A0A1N7MC22-F1
#
_cell.length_a   1.000
_cell.length_b   1.000
_cell.length_c   1.000
_cell.angle_alpha   90.00
_cell.angle_beta   90.00
_cell.angle_gamma   90.00
#
_symmetry.space_group_name_H-M   'P 1'
#
loop_
_entity.id
_entity.type
_entity.pdbx_description
1 polymer ?
#
loop_
_entity_poly.entity_id
_entity_poly.type
_entity_poly.pdbx_seq_one_letter_code
_entity_poly.pdbx_strand_id
1 'polypeptide(L)' 'MIVVKTLVLLLFYAALEFGVGLLFAWAFGRMFQVRLPRRVRLWMAAIWALLGVIPTLLGIQFG' A
#
# COMPACT_ATOMS: atom_id res chain seq x y z
N MET A 1 14.18 -6.83 -21.48
CA MET A 1 13.33 -5.61 -21.46
C MET A 1 12.00 -5.77 -20.71
N ILE A 2 11.37 -6.95 -20.65
CA ILE A 2 10.05 -7.15 -20.01
C ILE A 2 10.12 -7.00 -18.48
N VAL A 3 11.14 -7.57 -17.83
CA VAL A 3 11.32 -7.52 -16.36
C VAL A 3 11.39 -6.10 -15.79
N VAL A 4 12.07 -5.18 -16.49
CA VAL A 4 12.20 -3.78 -16.07
C VAL A 4 10.85 -3.08 -16.09
N LYS A 5 10.01 -3.34 -17.11
CA LYS A 5 8.66 -2.77 -17.18
C LYS A 5 7.76 -3.30 -16.07
N THR A 6 7.86 -4.60 -15.77
CA THR A 6 7.11 -5.23 -14.68
C THR A 6 7.51 -4.67 -13.31
N LEU A 7 8.80 -4.45 -13.07
CA LEU A 7 9.28 -3.83 -11.83
C LEU A 7 8.81 -2.39 -11.68
N VAL A 8 8.82 -1.60 -12.75
CA VAL A 8 8.32 -0.21 -12.73
C VAL A 8 6.81 -0.19 -12.45
N LEU A 9 6.03 -1.07 -13.10
CA LEU A 9 4.60 -1.21 -12.83
C LEU A 9 4.32 -1.65 -11.39
N LEU A 10 5.11 -2.59 -10.86
CA LEU A 10 4.98 -3.07 -9.48
C LEU A 10 5.33 -1.96 -8.47
N LEU A 11 6.37 -1.17 -8.72
CA LEU A 11 6.72 -0.02 -7.88
C LEU A 11 5.63 1.04 -7.90
N PHE A 12 5.08 1.32 -9.09
CA PHE A 12 4.00 2.28 -9.25
C PHE A 12 2.72 1.81 -8.54
N TYR A 13 2.40 0.53 -8.64
CA TYR A 13 1.30 -0.10 -7.92
C TYR A 13 1.50 -0.01 -6.40
N ALA A 14 2.69 -0.32 -5.91
CA ALA A 14 3.03 -0.21 -4.48
C ALA A 14 2.91 1.24 -3.97
N ALA A 15 3.33 2.23 -4.77
CA ALA A 15 3.20 3.64 -4.43
C ALA A 15 1.73 4.09 -4.36
N LEU A 16 0.89 3.61 -5.27
CA LEU A 16 -0.56 3.85 -5.24
C LEU A 16 -1.21 3.24 -4.00
N GLU A 17 -0.92 1.97 -3.70
CA GLU A 17 -1.43 1.28 -2.51
C GLU A 17 -0.99 1.98 -1.21
N PHE A 18 0.25 2.47 -1.15
CA PHE A 18 0.72 3.26 -0.02
C PHE A 18 -0.07 4.56 0.15
N GLY A 19 -0.35 5.26 -0.96
CA GLY A 19 -1.20 6.45 -0.98
C GLY A 19 -2.62 6.17 -0.49
N VAL A 20 -3.23 5.08 -0.96
CA VAL A 20 -4.55 4.61 -0.51
C VAL A 20 -4.55 4.31 0.99
N GLY A 21 -3.54 3.60 1.50
CA GLY A 21 -3.42 3.31 2.92
C GLY A 21 -3.26 4.57 3.79
N LEU A 22 -2.60 5.60 3.28
CA LEU A 22 -2.46 6.90 3.96
C LEU A 22 -3.79 7.67 3.99
N LEU A 23 -4.53 7.64 2.88
CA LEU A 23 -5.90 8.17 2.75
C LEU A 23 -6.85 7.44 3.71
N PHE A 24 -6.73 6.12 3.80
CA PHE A 24 -7.51 5.28 4.71
C PHE A 24 -7.21 5.64 6.17
N ALA A 25 -5.94 5.78 6.54
CA ALA A 25 -5.55 6.20 7.89
C ALA A 25 -6.05 7.62 8.24
N TRP A 26 -6.11 8.53 7.25
CA TRP A 26 -6.70 9.86 7.43
C TRP A 26 -8.22 9.79 7.60
N ALA A 27 -8.92 9.05 6.73
CA ALA A 27 -10.37 8.87 6.79
C ALA A 27 -10.79 8.18 8.09
N PHE A 28 -10.06 7.15 8.52
CA PHE A 28 -10.29 6.47 9.80
C PHE A 28 -10.13 7.43 10.99
N GLY A 29 -9.06 8.23 11.01
CA GLY A 29 -8.86 9.24 12.04
C GLY A 29 -9.98 10.29 12.08
N ARG A 30 -10.57 10.62 10.93
CA ARG A 30 -11.71 11.54 10.83
C ARG A 30 -13.03 10.89 11.27
N MET A 31 -13.27 9.65 10.87
CA MET A 31 -14.50 8.90 11.14
C MET A 31 -14.66 8.57 12.62
N PHE A 32 -13.56 8.15 13.27
CA PHE A 32 -13.58 7.76 14.69
C PHE A 32 -13.14 8.89 15.64
N GLN A 33 -12.92 10.10 15.11
CA GLN A 33 -12.40 11.27 15.85
C GLN A 33 -11.13 11.03 16.68
N VAL A 34 -10.37 9.98 16.37
CA VAL A 34 -9.12 9.63 17.06
C VAL A 34 -7.93 10.32 16.42
N ARG A 35 -7.10 10.95 17.24
CA ARG A 35 -5.79 11.47 16.83
C ARG A 35 -4.80 10.31 16.68
N LEU A 36 -4.78 9.72 15.49
CA LEU A 36 -3.76 8.74 15.14
C LEU A 36 -2.37 9.40 15.09
N PRO A 37 -1.40 8.94 15.89
CA PRO A 37 -0.04 9.46 15.82
C PRO A 37 0.58 9.15 14.45
N ARG A 38 1.49 10.01 14.01
CA ARG A 38 2.13 9.94 12.68
C ARG A 38 2.71 8.56 12.38
N ARG A 39 3.30 7.91 13.38
CA ARG A 39 3.79 6.51 13.30
C ARG A 39 2.70 5.53 12.91
N VAL A 40 1.52 5.59 13.54
CA VAL A 40 0.43 4.64 13.27
C VAL A 40 -0.15 4.83 11.87
N ARG A 41 -0.23 6.07 11.39
CA ARG A 41 -0.64 6.34 9.99
C ARG A 41 0.33 5.74 8.97
N LEU A 42 1.63 5.87 9.23
CA LEU A 42 2.68 5.27 8.38
C LEU A 42 2.65 3.75 8.44
N TRP A 43 2.41 3.16 9.62
CA TRP A 43 2.23 1.72 9.76
C TRP A 43 1.00 1.20 9.02
N MET A 44 -0.14 1.89 9.12
CA MET A 44 -1.34 1.53 8.35
C MET A 44 -1.08 1.61 6.85
N ALA A 45 -0.44 2.67 6.37
CA ALA A 45 -0.07 2.80 4.96
C ALA A 45 0.91 1.72 4.48
N ALA A 46 1.90 1.37 5.31
CA ALA A 46 2.88 0.32 5.01
C ALA A 46 2.23 -1.08 4.97
N ILE A 47 1.34 -1.39 5.92
CA ILE A 47 0.59 -2.66 5.94
C ILE A 47 -0.33 -2.76 4.72
N TRP A 48 -0.97 -1.65 4.34
CA TRP A 48 -1.82 -1.60 3.16
C TRP A 48 -1.03 -1.86 1.88
N ALA A 49 0.12 -1.18 1.72
CA ALA A 49 1.02 -1.42 0.60
C ALA A 49 1.54 -2.87 0.56
N LEU A 50 1.89 -3.45 1.70
CA LEU A 50 2.29 -4.86 1.80
C LEU A 50 1.16 -5.81 1.38
N LEU A 51 -0.07 -5.58 1.87
CA LEU A 51 -1.24 -6.39 1.52
C LEU A 51 -1.63 -6.24 0.05
N GLY A 52 -1.36 -5.11 -0.60
CA GLY A 52 -1.57 -4.94 -2.04
C GLY A 52 -0.50 -5.64 -2.89
N VAL A 53 0.76 -5.65 -2.43
CA VAL A 53 1.92 -6.19 -3.17
C VAL A 53 2.10 -7.70 -3.00
N ILE A 54 1.82 -8.27 -1.83
CA ILE A 54 1.96 -9.71 -1.56
C ILE A 54 1.08 -10.57 -2.51
N PRO A 55 -0.22 -10.27 -2.74
CA PRO A 55 -1.06 -11.02 -3.66
C PRO A 55 -0.57 -10.91 -5.11
N THR A 56 -0.02 -9.75 -5.51
CA THR A 56 0.56 -9.58 -6.84
C THR A 56 1.81 -10.45 -7.01
N LEU A 57 2.67 -10.52 -5.99
CA LEU A 57 3.84 -11.39 -6.00
C LEU A 57 3.47 -12.88 -6.00
N LEU A 58 2.44 -13.28 -5.24
CA LEU A 58 1.93 -14.65 -5.26
C LEU A 58 1.31 -14.98 -6.63
N GLY A 59 0.52 -14.08 -7.21
CA GLY A 59 -0.04 -14.25 -8.55
C GLY A 59 1.02 -14.38 -9.65
N ILE A 60 2.20 -13.76 -9.48
CA ILE A 60 3.35 -13.93 -10.39
C ILE A 60 4.07 -15.28 -10.17
N GLN A 61 4.07 -15.82 -8.95
CA GLN A 61 4.71 -17.13 -8.66
C GLN A 61 3.85 -18.33 -9.06
N PHE A 62 2.52 -18.17 -9.10
CA PHE A 62 1.57 -19.24 -9.44
C PHE A 62 0.94 -19.11 -10.84
N GLY A 63 1.33 -18.11 -11.63
CA GLY A 63 0.80 -17.81 -12.96
C GLY A 63 1.73 -18.19 -14.11
#